data_AF-A0A925DAY9-F1
#
_entry.id   AF-A0A925DAY9-F1
#
_cell.length_a   1.000
_cell.length_b   1.000
_cell.length_c   1.000
_cell.angle_alpha   90.00
_cell.angle_beta   90.00
_cell.angle_gamma   90.00
#
_symmetry.space_group_name_H-M   'P 1'
#
loop_
_entity.id
_entity.type
_entity.pdbx_description
1 polymer ?
#
loop_
_entity_poly.entity_id
_entity_poly.type
_entity_poly.pdbx_seq_one_letter_code
_entity_poly.pdbx_strand_id
1 'polypeptide(L)' 'MRLALDWAVKGLYSTSPNPRIGCVIVKDGRVIGAGVTQPAGQAHAEVQALADAAA' A
#
# COMPACT_ATOMS: atom_id res chain seq x y z
N MET A 1 -5.05 -6.06 10.14
CA MET A 1 -3.61 -6.04 9.75
C MET A 1 -3.27 -7.03 8.64
N ARG A 2 -3.81 -8.26 8.63
CA ARG A 2 -3.56 -9.26 7.55
C ARG A 2 -3.66 -8.70 6.14
N LEU A 3 -4.72 -7.95 5.85
CA LEU A 3 -4.94 -7.32 4.54
C LEU A 3 -3.79 -6.40 4.10
N ALA A 4 -3.16 -5.65 5.02
CA ALA A 4 -2.01 -4.80 4.70
C ALA A 4 -0.80 -5.63 4.26
N LEU A 5 -0.57 -6.79 4.90
CA LEU A 5 0.47 -7.72 4.49
C LEU A 5 0.17 -8.36 3.14
N ASP A 6 -1.09 -8.70 2.86
CA ASP A 6 -1.51 -9.22 1.56
C ASP A 6 -1.26 -8.18 0.44
N TRP A 7 -1.43 -6.88 0.74
CA TRP A 7 -1.02 -5.80 -0.15
C TRP A 7 0.50 -5.70 -0.31
N ALA A 8 1.26 -5.84 0.77
CA ALA A 8 2.73 -5.81 0.72
C ALA A 8 3.31 -6.90 -0.20
N VAL A 9 2.66 -8.08 -0.29
CA VAL A 9 3.07 -9.17 -1.18
C VAL A 9 3.07 -8.73 -2.65
N LYS A 10 2.20 -7.80 -3.06
CA LYS A 10 2.17 -7.28 -4.44
C LYS A 10 3.45 -6.55 -4.84
N GLY A 11 4.24 -6.07 -3.89
CA GLY A 11 5.52 -5.38 -4.11
C GLY A 11 6.73 -6.32 -4.23
N LEU A 12 6.52 -7.65 -4.27
CA LEU A 12 7.56 -8.68 -4.15
C LEU A 12 8.74 -8.50 -5.11
N TYR A 13 8.49 -8.05 -6.34
CA TYR A 13 9.51 -7.99 -7.40
C TYR A 13 9.78 -6.56 -7.91
N SER A 14 9.25 -5.54 -7.25
CA SER A 14 9.26 -4.16 -7.79
C SER A 14 9.88 -3.12 -6.86
N THR A 15 10.08 -3.43 -5.58
CA THR A 15 10.40 -2.42 -4.55
C THR A 15 11.87 -2.32 -4.17
N SER A 16 12.72 -3.29 -4.57
CA SER A 16 14.15 -3.28 -4.24
C SER A 16 14.83 -1.97 -4.67
N PRO A 17 15.71 -1.36 -3.84
CA PRO A 17 16.23 -1.85 -2.56
C PRO A 17 15.33 -1.58 -1.33
N ASN A 18 14.19 -0.93 -1.52
CA ASN A 18 13.29 -0.59 -0.42
C ASN A 18 12.48 -1.81 0.07
N PRO A 19 12.01 -1.80 1.32
CA PRO A 19 11.14 -2.86 1.83
C PRO A 19 9.76 -2.84 1.15
N ARG A 20 9.14 -4.01 1.16
CA ARG A 20 7.76 -4.22 0.73
C ARG A 20 6.83 -3.80 1.85
N ILE A 21 6.10 -2.71 1.64
CA ILE A 21 5.12 -2.21 2.61
C ILE A 21 3.76 -2.20 1.92
N GLY A 22 2.74 -2.60 2.64
CA GLY A 22 1.34 -2.44 2.25
C GLY A 22 0.62 -1.61 3.30
N CYS A 23 -0.31 -0.78 2.85
CA CYS A 23 -1.10 0.12 3.67
C CYS A 23 -2.58 -0.08 3.32
N VAL A 24 -3.44 -0.03 4.33
CA VAL A 24 -4.89 -0.04 4.17
C VAL A 24 -5.50 1.02 5.07
N ILE A 25 -6.42 1.81 4.54
CA ILE A 25 -7.17 2.83 5.28
C ILE A 25 -8.58 2.31 5.48
N VAL A 26 -9.01 2.28 6.75
CA VAL A 26 -10.34 1.80 7.14
C VAL A 26 -11.09 2.95 7.79
N LYS A 27 -12.33 3.17 7.36
CA LYS A 27 -13.27 4.12 7.97
C LYS A 27 -14.62 3.43 8.13
N ASP A 28 -15.20 3.53 9.32
CA ASP A 28 -16.52 2.95 9.64
C ASP A 28 -16.62 1.45 9.29
N GLY A 29 -15.55 0.70 9.56
CA GLY A 29 -15.48 -0.74 9.28
C GLY A 29 -15.29 -1.12 7.81
N ARG A 30 -15.15 -0.15 6.90
CA ARG A 30 -14.94 -0.36 5.47
C ARG A 30 -13.54 0.06 5.05
N VAL A 31 -12.91 -0.74 4.19
CA VAL A 31 -11.68 -0.33 3.52
C VAL A 31 -12.06 0.75 2.51
N ILE A 32 -11.50 1.94 2.69
CA ILE A 32 -11.72 3.07 1.78
C ILE A 32 -10.53 3.30 0.86
N GLY A 33 -9.36 2.78 1.18
CA GLY A 33 -8.23 2.80 0.25
C GLY A 33 -7.14 1.82 0.66
N ALA A 34 -6.33 1.41 -0.31
CA ALA A 34 -5.22 0.51 -0.09
C ALA A 34 -4.06 0.78 -1.06
N GLY A 35 -2.85 0.43 -0.63
CA GLY A 35 -1.64 0.75 -1.38
C GLY A 35 -0.49 -0.17 -1.06
N VAL A 36 0.46 -0.22 -2.00
CA VAL A 36 1.74 -0.92 -1.87
C VAL A 36 2.85 0.02 -2.30
N THR A 37 4.02 -0.08 -1.67
CA THR A 37 5.21 0.69 -2.07
C THR A 37 5.50 0.45 -3.55
N GLN A 38 5.69 1.53 -4.29
CA GLN A 38 6.09 1.52 -5.69
C GLN A 38 7.61 1.37 -5.82
N PRO A 39 8.17 1.23 -7.04
CA PRO A 39 9.62 1.12 -7.22
C PRO A 39 10.42 2.24 -6.58
N ALA A 40 11.71 2.00 -6.35
CA ALA A 40 12.58 2.96 -5.67
C ALA A 40 12.51 4.36 -6.30
N GLY A 41 12.33 5.38 -5.45
CA GLY A 41 12.12 6.78 -5.87
C GLY A 41 10.66 7.14 -6.19
N GLN A 42 9.73 6.19 -6.14
CA GLN A 42 8.29 6.42 -6.33
C GLN A 42 7.53 6.46 -4.99
N ALA A 43 6.21 6.60 -5.09
CA ALA A 43 5.31 6.72 -3.94
C ALA A 43 5.39 5.50 -2.98
N HIS A 44 5.36 5.79 -1.68
CA HIS A 44 5.20 4.76 -0.65
C HIS A 44 3.75 4.23 -0.59
N ALA A 45 3.55 3.14 0.15
CA ALA A 45 2.25 2.49 0.29
C ALA A 45 1.17 3.41 0.85
N GLU A 46 1.51 4.30 1.79
CA GLU A 46 0.61 5.24 2.44
C GLU A 46 0.09 6.29 1.44
N VAL A 47 0.97 6.80 0.57
CA VAL A 47 0.61 7.76 -0.48
C VAL A 47 -0.34 7.11 -1.48
N GLN A 48 -0.05 5.87 -1.89
CA GLN A 48 -0.94 5.10 -2.76
C GLN A 48 -2.30 4.84 -2.12
N ALA A 49 -2.35 4.46 -0.84
CA ALA A 49 -3.60 4.20 -0.13
C ALA A 49 -4.45 5.47 0.07
N LEU A 50 -3.82 6.62 0.29
CA LEU A 50 -4.50 7.91 0.35
C LEU A 50 -5.05 8.34 -1.02
N ALA A 51 -4.29 8.11 -2.10
CA ALA A 51 -4.73 8.40 -3.46
C ALA A 51 -5.92 7.51 -3.86
N ASP A 52 -5.87 6.22 -3.54
CA ASP A 52 -6.97 5.26 -3.74
C ASP A 52 -8.22 5.66 -2.95
N ALA A 53 -8.06 6.12 -1.70
CA ALA A 53 -9.17 6.59 -0.88
C ALA A 53 -9.81 7.91 -1.31
N ALA A 54 -9.15 8.65 -2.20
CA ALA A 54 -9.65 9.90 -2.76
C ALA A 54 -10.34 9.71 -4.13
N ALA A 55 -10.30 8.49 -4.71
CA ALA A 55 -10.93 8.14 -5.97
C ALA A 55 -12.41 7.74 -5.79
#